data_AF-A0A1Q6QYD3-F1
#
_entry.id   AF-A0A1Q6QYD3-F1
#
_cell.length_a   1.000
_cell.length_b   1.000
_cell.length_c   1.000
_cell.angle_alpha   90.00
_cell.angle_beta   90.00
_cell.angle_gamma   90.00
#
_symmetry.space_group_name_H-M   'P 1'
#
loop_
_entity.id
_entity.type
_entity.pdbx_description
1 polymer ?
#
loop_
_entity_poly.entity_id
_entity_poly.type
_entity_poly.pdbx_seq_one_letter_code
_entity_poly.pdbx_strand_id
1 'polypeptide(L)'
;MNRKGFTLIELLAVIILIALIAVLIVPNILDTMTKSKEASYQLLVKNIVTSAKTYYEECEYGDLSNRTKYGSYACQINNNTITTTLGTLANTGMLTVSDIDPNNKDKKVVLDPRDTTKDMSSCQIKIIKEKSNITDDNGIASSKVTYKVEASSGNNCPTTKEYGSE
;
A
#
# COMPACT_ATOMS: atom_id res chain seq x y z
N MET A 1 -47.75 35.03 -21.66
CA MET A 1 -46.58 34.45 -20.99
C MET A 1 -45.33 35.14 -21.51
N ASN A 2 -44.73 36.05 -20.71
CA ASN A 2 -43.47 36.72 -21.07
C ASN A 2 -42.29 35.77 -20.82
N ARG A 3 -41.73 35.20 -21.88
CA ARG A 3 -40.48 34.43 -21.81
C ARG A 3 -39.31 35.38 -22.11
N LYS A 4 -38.72 35.98 -21.08
CA LYS A 4 -37.41 36.62 -21.21
C LYS A 4 -36.38 35.49 -21.31
N GLY A 5 -35.84 35.28 -22.52
CA GLY A 5 -34.73 34.37 -22.75
C GLY A 5 -33.40 35.00 -22.36
N PHE A 6 -32.43 34.18 -21.97
CA PHE A 6 -31.04 34.59 -21.76
C PHE A 6 -30.45 35.12 -23.08
N THR A 7 -29.64 36.18 -23.00
CA THR A 7 -28.92 36.71 -24.16
C THR A 7 -27.59 35.98 -24.35
N LEU A 8 -27.12 35.86 -25.60
CA LEU A 8 -25.82 35.25 -25.89
C LEU A 8 -24.65 35.99 -25.23
N ILE A 9 -24.75 37.31 -25.09
CA ILE A 9 -23.70 38.13 -24.49
C ILE A 9 -23.56 37.89 -22.99
N GLU A 10 -24.67 37.69 -22.27
CA GLU A 10 -24.65 37.31 -20.85
C GLU A 10 -23.99 35.95 -20.68
N LEU A 11 -24.29 35.00 -21.55
CA LEU A 11 -23.70 33.67 -21.51
C LEU A 11 -22.21 33.70 -21.86
N LEU A 12 -21.80 34.53 -22.82
CA LEU A 12 -20.40 34.73 -23.20
C LEU A 12 -19.56 35.33 -22.05
N ALA A 13 -20.08 36.34 -21.36
CA ALA A 13 -19.37 36.97 -20.25
C ALA A 13 -19.13 35.97 -19.09
N VAL A 14 -20.10 35.10 -18.81
CA VAL A 14 -20.00 34.08 -17.75
C VAL A 14 -18.94 33.03 -18.07
N ILE A 15 -18.89 32.52 -19.31
CA ILE A 15 -17.87 31.51 -19.67
C ILE A 15 -16.44 32.07 -19.60
N ILE A 16 -16.26 33.35 -19.97
CA ILE A 16 -14.96 34.03 -19.88
C ILE A 16 -14.53 34.14 -18.41
N LEU A 17 -15.47 34.52 -17.53
CA LEU A 17 -15.20 34.62 -16.10
C LEU A 17 -14.79 33.27 -15.48
N ILE A 18 -15.51 32.19 -15.81
CA ILE A 18 -15.18 30.83 -15.33
C ILE A 18 -13.80 30.40 -15.85
N ALA A 19 -13.47 30.70 -17.11
CA ALA A 19 -12.17 30.34 -17.70
C ALA A 19 -11.01 31.03 -16.96
N LEU A 20 -11.14 32.32 -16.63
CA LEU A 20 -10.10 33.05 -15.88
C LEU A 20 -9.87 32.47 -14.48
N ILE A 21 -10.95 32.14 -13.77
CA ILE A 21 -10.87 31.55 -12.42
C ILE A 21 -10.24 30.16 -12.49
N ALA A 22 -10.61 29.34 -13.47
CA ALA A 22 -10.10 27.99 -13.63
C ALA A 22 -8.57 27.94 -13.78
N VAL A 23 -7.97 28.87 -14.53
CA VAL A 23 -6.50 28.92 -14.75
C VAL A 23 -5.72 29.05 -13.43
N LEU A 24 -6.24 29.80 -12.46
CA LEU A 24 -5.58 29.99 -11.17
C LEU A 24 -5.75 28.80 -10.23
N ILE A 25 -6.87 28.09 -10.35
CA ILE A 25 -7.25 27.00 -9.43
C ILE A 25 -6.61 25.66 -9.82
N VAL A 26 -6.55 25.35 -11.12
CA VAL A 26 -6.04 24.06 -11.63
C VAL A 26 -4.67 23.65 -11.07
N PRO A 27 -3.61 24.49 -11.05
CA PRO A 27 -2.31 24.05 -10.55
C PRO A 27 -2.35 23.61 -9.08
N ASN A 28 -3.10 24.32 -8.24
CA ASN A 28 -3.26 23.98 -6.82
C ASN A 28 -3.99 22.63 -6.62
N ILE A 29 -4.99 22.34 -7.46
CA ILE A 29 -5.70 21.05 -7.42
C ILE A 29 -4.74 19.92 -7.82
N LEU A 30 -3.93 20.11 -8.86
CA LEU A 30 -2.96 19.10 -9.29
C LEU A 30 -1.92 18.83 -8.19
N ASP A 31 -1.39 19.87 -7.54
CA ASP A 31 -0.42 19.72 -6.44
C ASP A 31 -1.02 19.05 -5.20
N THR A 32 -2.28 19.32 -4.87
CA THR A 32 -2.95 18.65 -3.74
C THR A 32 -3.26 17.19 -4.07
N MET A 33 -3.61 16.89 -5.32
CA MET A 33 -3.78 15.51 -5.79
C MET A 33 -2.48 14.72 -5.74
N THR A 34 -1.36 15.27 -6.20
CA THR A 34 -0.05 14.58 -6.14
C THR A 34 0.38 14.31 -4.70
N LYS A 35 0.21 15.29 -3.79
CA LYS A 35 0.48 15.12 -2.35
C LYS A 35 -0.42 14.05 -1.72
N SER A 36 -1.70 14.01 -2.09
CA SER A 36 -2.64 12.99 -1.61
C SER A 36 -2.26 11.58 -2.05
N LYS A 37 -1.82 11.44 -3.31
CA LYS A 37 -1.31 10.16 -3.85
C LYS A 37 -0.04 9.72 -3.13
N GLU A 38 0.90 10.63 -2.89
CA GLU A 38 2.13 10.32 -2.14
C GLU A 38 1.81 9.90 -0.70
N ALA A 39 0.91 10.61 -0.02
CA ALA A 39 0.47 10.23 1.33
C ALA A 39 -0.18 8.84 1.35
N SER A 40 -1.01 8.53 0.33
CA SER A 40 -1.62 7.21 0.17
C SER A 40 -0.58 6.11 -0.06
N TYR A 41 0.46 6.40 -0.85
CA TYR A 41 1.58 5.49 -1.04
C TYR A 41 2.34 5.22 0.26
N GLN A 42 2.67 6.26 1.03
CA GLN A 42 3.34 6.09 2.33
C GLN A 42 2.48 5.29 3.33
N LEU A 43 1.16 5.47 3.32
CA LEU A 43 0.23 4.66 4.10
C LEU A 43 0.21 3.19 3.63
N LEU A 44 0.20 2.95 2.32
CA LEU A 44 0.31 1.60 1.76
C LEU A 44 1.59 0.91 2.22
N VAL A 45 2.74 1.59 2.16
CA VAL A 45 4.02 1.03 2.60
C VAL A 45 4.00 0.68 4.10
N LYS A 46 3.44 1.54 4.96
CA LYS A 46 3.27 1.23 6.39
C LYS A 46 2.34 0.04 6.63
N ASN A 47 1.26 -0.04 5.85
CA ASN A 47 0.36 -1.18 5.90
C ASN A 47 1.06 -2.46 5.45
N ILE A 48 1.89 -2.42 4.40
CA ILE A 48 2.72 -3.56 3.98
C ILE A 48 3.59 -4.07 5.13
N VAL A 49 4.28 -3.17 5.85
CA VAL A 49 5.11 -3.56 7.01
C VAL A 49 4.27 -4.22 8.11
N THR A 50 3.10 -3.66 8.40
CA THR A 50 2.19 -4.21 9.42
C THR A 50 1.63 -5.57 8.99
N SER A 51 1.19 -5.70 7.73
CA SER A 51 0.70 -6.94 7.13
C SER A 51 1.78 -8.01 7.06
N ALA A 52 3.04 -7.64 6.77
CA ALA A 52 4.19 -8.54 6.78
C ALA A 52 4.46 -9.08 8.18
N LYS A 53 4.39 -8.23 9.21
CA LYS A 53 4.46 -8.68 10.61
C LYS A 53 3.34 -9.68 10.92
N THR A 54 2.09 -9.36 10.61
CA THR A 54 0.96 -10.27 10.83
C THR A 54 1.13 -11.58 10.04
N TYR A 55 1.63 -11.52 8.80
CA TYR A 55 1.91 -12.71 7.99
C TYR A 55 2.94 -13.61 8.64
N TYR A 56 4.00 -13.03 9.22
CA TYR A 56 4.98 -13.81 9.96
C TYR A 56 4.38 -14.44 11.22
N GLU A 57 3.63 -13.67 12.01
CA GLU A 57 3.01 -14.16 13.25
C GLU A 57 2.02 -15.29 12.98
N GLU A 58 1.17 -15.15 11.97
CA GLU A 58 0.24 -16.22 11.52
C GLU A 58 0.98 -17.43 10.95
N CYS A 59 2.18 -17.24 10.42
CA CYS A 59 3.02 -18.34 9.97
C CYS A 59 3.63 -19.14 11.12
N GLU A 60 4.11 -18.45 12.14
CA GLU A 60 4.81 -19.06 13.28
C GLU A 60 3.84 -19.62 14.32
N TYR A 61 2.75 -18.91 14.58
CA TYR A 61 1.84 -19.19 15.70
C TYR A 61 0.41 -19.52 15.25
N GLY A 62 0.07 -19.23 13.99
CA GLY A 62 -1.23 -19.55 13.39
C GLY A 62 -1.22 -20.82 12.56
N ASP A 63 -2.15 -20.91 11.60
CA ASP A 63 -2.34 -22.06 10.71
C ASP A 63 -1.82 -21.77 9.29
N LEU A 64 -1.18 -20.62 9.05
CA LEU A 64 -0.77 -20.20 7.70
C LEU A 64 0.32 -21.11 7.09
N SER A 65 1.03 -21.89 7.91
CA SER A 65 2.00 -22.90 7.44
C SER A 65 1.33 -24.17 6.89
N ASN A 66 0.01 -24.32 7.05
CA ASN A 66 -0.74 -25.49 6.61
C ASN A 66 -0.96 -25.51 5.10
N ARG A 67 -0.14 -26.31 4.41
CA ARG A 67 -0.18 -26.49 2.95
C ARG A 67 -1.49 -27.08 2.43
N THR A 68 -2.18 -27.89 3.23
CA THR A 68 -3.46 -28.50 2.83
C THR A 68 -4.57 -27.45 2.77
N LYS A 69 -4.53 -26.46 3.66
CA LYS A 69 -5.54 -25.39 3.73
C LYS A 69 -5.23 -24.19 2.84
N TYR A 70 -3.97 -23.74 2.84
CA TYR A 70 -3.58 -22.50 2.15
C TYR A 70 -2.86 -22.73 0.81
N GLY A 71 -2.52 -23.97 0.44
CA GLY A 71 -1.96 -24.30 -0.87
C GLY A 71 -0.72 -23.46 -1.21
N SER A 72 -0.78 -22.71 -2.31
CA SER A 72 0.30 -21.82 -2.75
C SER A 72 0.55 -20.61 -1.84
N TYR A 73 -0.39 -20.29 -0.96
CA TYR A 73 -0.27 -19.19 0.00
C TYR A 73 0.29 -19.65 1.35
N ALA A 74 0.47 -20.97 1.54
CA ALA A 74 1.06 -21.49 2.77
C ALA A 74 2.49 -20.99 2.93
N CYS A 75 2.78 -20.43 4.10
CA CYS A 75 4.07 -19.83 4.39
C CYS A 75 5.09 -20.90 4.85
N GLN A 76 6.37 -20.53 4.79
CA GLN A 76 7.47 -21.31 5.37
C GLN A 76 8.51 -20.36 5.96
N ILE A 77 8.90 -20.61 7.22
CA ILE A 77 9.97 -19.89 7.89
C ILE A 77 11.28 -20.66 7.67
N ASN A 78 12.28 -19.99 7.11
CA ASN A 78 13.64 -20.50 6.95
C ASN A 78 14.59 -19.53 7.64
N ASN A 79 15.32 -19.98 8.67
CA ASN A 79 16.26 -19.13 9.43
C ASN A 79 15.65 -17.78 9.84
N ASN A 80 14.52 -17.82 10.55
CA ASN A 80 13.79 -16.63 11.01
C ASN A 80 13.34 -15.68 9.89
N THR A 81 13.28 -16.17 8.66
CA THR A 81 13.01 -15.38 7.47
C THR A 81 11.87 -15.99 6.66
N ILE A 82 10.99 -15.14 6.13
CA ILE A 82 9.95 -15.50 5.16
C ILE A 82 10.17 -14.66 3.90
N THR A 83 10.17 -15.30 2.73
CA THR A 83 10.09 -14.60 1.45
C THR A 83 8.68 -14.77 0.89
N THR A 84 8.02 -13.67 0.58
CA THR A 84 6.65 -13.67 0.03
C THR A 84 6.46 -12.48 -0.91
N THR A 85 5.29 -12.35 -1.53
CA THR A 85 4.96 -11.21 -2.40
C THR A 85 3.90 -10.32 -1.78
N LEU A 86 3.84 -9.05 -2.20
CA LEU A 86 2.75 -8.15 -1.83
C LEU A 86 1.39 -8.70 -2.29
N GLY A 87 1.35 -9.37 -3.44
CA GLY A 87 0.17 -10.08 -3.93
C GLY A 87 -0.28 -11.17 -2.96
N THR A 88 0.63 -11.96 -2.40
CA THR A 88 0.29 -12.97 -1.38
C THR A 88 -0.32 -12.31 -0.14
N LEU A 89 0.28 -11.22 0.37
CA LEU A 89 -0.29 -10.49 1.52
C LEU A 89 -1.71 -9.99 1.24
N ALA A 90 -1.97 -9.51 0.02
CA ALA A 90 -3.29 -9.04 -0.39
C ALA A 90 -4.31 -10.18 -0.50
N ASN A 91 -3.91 -11.30 -1.13
CA ASN A 91 -4.80 -12.43 -1.37
C ASN A 91 -5.05 -13.29 -0.11
N THR A 92 -4.19 -13.22 0.90
CA THR A 92 -4.48 -13.76 2.24
C THR A 92 -5.31 -12.81 3.10
N GLY A 93 -5.66 -11.62 2.60
CA GLY A 93 -6.46 -10.63 3.30
C GLY A 93 -5.71 -9.82 4.37
N MET A 94 -4.40 -10.03 4.51
CA MET A 94 -3.59 -9.33 5.52
C MET A 94 -3.21 -7.92 5.08
N LEU A 95 -3.00 -7.71 3.78
CA LEU A 95 -2.85 -6.40 3.17
C LEU A 95 -4.18 -5.98 2.56
N THR A 96 -4.83 -5.01 3.17
CA THR A 96 -6.12 -4.51 2.68
C THR A 96 -5.94 -3.70 1.42
N VAL A 97 -6.40 -4.24 0.29
CA VAL A 97 -6.45 -3.56 -1.01
C VAL A 97 -7.81 -3.73 -1.69
N SER A 98 -8.21 -2.72 -2.44
CA SER A 98 -9.47 -2.71 -3.16
C SER A 98 -9.35 -3.25 -4.58
N ASP A 99 -8.17 -3.09 -5.20
CA ASP A 99 -7.95 -3.41 -6.60
C ASP A 99 -7.95 -4.92 -6.87
N ILE A 100 -8.46 -5.27 -8.05
CA ILE A 100 -8.69 -6.65 -8.50
C ILE A 100 -8.10 -6.84 -9.90
N ASP A 101 -7.54 -8.02 -10.16
CA ASP A 101 -6.99 -8.38 -11.48
C ASP A 101 -8.10 -8.29 -12.54
N PRO A 102 -7.90 -7.55 -13.65
CA PRO A 102 -8.93 -7.37 -14.69
C PRO A 102 -9.32 -8.69 -15.36
N ASN A 103 -8.46 -9.71 -15.31
CA ASN A 103 -8.70 -11.03 -15.90
C ASN A 103 -9.19 -12.05 -14.86
N ASN A 104 -9.11 -11.75 -13.55
CA ASN A 104 -9.52 -12.65 -12.49
C ASN A 104 -10.11 -11.87 -11.30
N LYS A 105 -11.45 -11.90 -11.17
CA LYS A 105 -12.19 -11.12 -10.17
C LYS A 105 -11.92 -11.55 -8.72
N ASP A 106 -11.38 -12.73 -8.51
CA ASP A 106 -11.07 -13.28 -7.18
C ASP A 106 -9.64 -12.97 -6.74
N LYS A 107 -8.82 -12.42 -7.64
CA LYS A 107 -7.41 -12.11 -7.38
C LYS A 107 -7.24 -10.63 -7.06
N LYS A 108 -6.78 -10.34 -5.86
CA LYS A 108 -6.39 -8.98 -5.45
C LYS A 108 -5.04 -8.60 -6.05
N VAL A 109 -4.93 -7.34 -6.45
CA VAL A 109 -3.69 -6.74 -6.94
C VAL A 109 -3.31 -5.53 -6.09
N VAL A 110 -2.01 -5.25 -6.03
CA VAL A 110 -1.44 -4.13 -5.28
C VAL A 110 -0.92 -3.13 -6.30
N LEU A 111 -1.64 -2.02 -6.49
CA LEU A 111 -1.25 -0.96 -7.41
C LEU A 111 -0.57 0.19 -6.66
N ASP A 112 0.38 0.88 -7.31
CA ASP A 112 0.98 2.10 -6.76
C ASP A 112 -0.05 3.24 -6.78
N PRO A 113 -0.44 3.83 -5.64
CA PRO A 113 -1.40 4.95 -5.60
C PRO A 113 -0.92 6.20 -6.35
N ARG A 114 0.39 6.34 -6.58
CA ARG A 114 0.99 7.42 -7.38
C ARG A 114 0.74 7.22 -8.87
N ASP A 115 0.75 5.96 -9.30
CA ASP A 115 0.58 5.53 -10.68
C ASP A 115 -0.07 4.14 -10.75
N THR A 116 -1.39 4.10 -10.93
CA THR A 116 -2.18 2.86 -10.94
C THR A 116 -1.88 1.94 -12.12
N THR A 117 -1.05 2.37 -13.08
CA THR A 117 -0.55 1.48 -14.14
C THR A 117 0.58 0.56 -13.65
N LYS A 118 1.17 0.87 -12.49
CA LYS A 118 2.24 0.08 -11.87
C LYS A 118 1.65 -0.94 -10.90
N ASP A 119 1.64 -2.18 -11.34
CA ASP A 119 1.35 -3.33 -10.48
C ASP A 119 2.60 -3.72 -9.67
N MET A 120 2.43 -3.77 -8.35
CA MET A 120 3.42 -4.12 -7.34
C MET A 120 3.17 -5.53 -6.76
N SER A 121 2.15 -6.25 -7.21
CA SER A 121 1.76 -7.56 -6.67
C SER A 121 2.87 -8.60 -6.77
N SER A 122 3.72 -8.49 -7.79
CA SER A 122 4.88 -9.37 -8.01
C SER A 122 6.10 -9.01 -7.16
N CYS A 123 6.05 -7.88 -6.45
CA CYS A 123 7.14 -7.45 -5.58
C CYS A 123 7.35 -8.47 -4.46
N GLN A 124 8.53 -9.09 -4.46
CA GLN A 124 8.98 -9.99 -3.42
C GLN A 124 9.61 -9.20 -2.29
N ILE A 125 9.13 -9.48 -1.08
CA ILE A 125 9.66 -8.95 0.16
C ILE A 125 10.24 -10.09 1.00
N LYS A 126 11.23 -9.73 1.80
CA LYS A 126 11.79 -10.59 2.82
C LYS A 126 11.39 -10.05 4.19
N ILE A 127 10.83 -10.90 5.03
CA ILE A 127 10.39 -10.59 6.39
C ILE A 127 11.33 -11.30 7.35
N ILE A 128 12.12 -10.55 8.11
CA ILE A 128 13.14 -11.09 9.02
C ILE A 128 12.71 -10.83 10.45
N LYS A 129 12.55 -11.89 11.25
CA LYS A 129 12.30 -11.80 12.68
C LYS A 129 13.63 -11.64 13.41
N GLU A 130 13.76 -10.54 14.14
CA GLU A 130 14.90 -10.25 15.01
C GLU A 130 14.46 -10.27 16.47
N LYS A 131 15.35 -10.76 17.34
CA LYS A 131 15.15 -10.79 18.79
C LYS A 131 16.28 -10.02 19.45
N SER A 132 15.93 -9.01 20.23
CA SER A 132 16.87 -8.23 21.02
C SER A 132 16.53 -8.35 22.50
N ASN A 133 17.54 -8.52 23.36
CA ASN A 133 17.35 -8.42 24.80
C ASN A 133 17.34 -6.93 25.18
N ILE A 134 16.31 -6.52 25.91
CA ILE A 134 16.15 -5.17 26.43
C ILE A 134 16.11 -5.24 27.95
N THR A 135 16.68 -4.24 28.61
CA THR A 135 16.57 -4.05 30.05
C THR A 135 15.89 -2.71 30.26
N ASP A 136 14.81 -2.70 31.04
CA ASP A 136 14.14 -1.44 31.37
C ASP A 136 14.93 -0.66 32.44
N ASP A 137 14.47 0.58 32.72
CA ASP A 137 15.11 1.47 33.70
C ASP A 137 15.10 0.90 35.13
N ASN A 138 14.29 -0.15 35.39
CA ASN A 138 14.21 -0.84 36.68
C ASN A 138 15.10 -2.09 36.74
N GLY A 139 15.88 -2.39 35.67
CA GLY A 139 16.75 -3.55 35.60
C GLY A 139 16.06 -4.86 35.19
N ILE A 140 14.80 -4.82 34.72
CA ILE A 140 14.07 -6.02 34.29
C ILE A 140 14.45 -6.37 32.86
N ALA A 141 15.02 -7.56 32.65
CA ALA A 141 15.35 -8.07 31.33
C ALA A 141 14.13 -8.66 30.62
N SER A 142 13.89 -8.23 29.38
CA SER A 142 12.83 -8.72 28.49
C SER A 142 13.36 -8.97 27.09
N SER A 143 12.66 -9.80 26.31
CA SER A 143 12.97 -10.00 24.88
C SER A 143 12.04 -9.15 24.02
N LYS A 144 12.60 -8.25 23.23
CA LYS A 144 11.89 -7.50 22.18
C LYS A 144 11.99 -8.26 20.86
N VAL A 145 10.85 -8.57 20.26
CA VAL A 145 10.78 -9.12 18.90
C VAL A 145 10.45 -7.98 17.94
N THR A 146 11.24 -7.86 16.88
CA THR A 146 11.03 -6.91 15.78
C THR A 146 11.01 -7.64 14.45
N TYR A 147 10.29 -7.09 13.48
CA TYR A 147 10.21 -7.64 12.12
C TYR A 147 10.73 -6.59 11.16
N LYS A 148 11.79 -6.92 10.41
CA LYS A 148 12.32 -6.09 9.33
C LYS A 148 11.75 -6.55 8.00
N VAL A 149 11.45 -5.59 7.13
CA VAL A 149 10.96 -5.85 5.78
C VAL A 149 11.98 -5.29 4.78
N GLU A 150 12.46 -6.16 3.90
CA GLU A 150 13.41 -5.80 2.85
C GLU A 150 12.81 -6.09 1.48
N ALA A 151 13.09 -5.23 0.50
CA ALA A 151 12.80 -5.53 -0.89
C ALA A 151 13.78 -6.60 -1.39
N SER A 152 13.26 -7.65 -2.05
CA SER A 152 14.09 -8.75 -2.56
C SER A 152 14.18 -8.75 -4.09
N SER A 153 13.05 -8.71 -4.79
CA SER A 153 13.00 -8.73 -6.26
C SER A 153 11.60 -8.35 -6.77
N GLY A 154 11.42 -8.21 -8.07
CA GLY A 154 10.13 -7.89 -8.69
C GLY A 154 10.03 -6.43 -9.13
N ASN A 155 8.92 -6.09 -9.77
CA ASN A 155 8.72 -4.79 -10.40
C ASN A 155 8.03 -3.81 -9.44
N ASN A 156 8.40 -2.53 -9.54
CA ASN A 156 7.76 -1.42 -8.83
C ASN A 156 7.72 -1.59 -7.30
N CYS A 157 8.69 -2.31 -6.72
CA CYS A 157 8.80 -2.49 -5.28
C CYS A 157 9.08 -1.17 -4.55
N PRO A 158 8.47 -0.93 -3.37
CA PRO A 158 9.02 -0.01 -2.39
C PRO A 158 10.43 -0.45 -2.02
N THR A 159 11.30 0.51 -1.78
CA THR A 159 12.68 0.28 -1.36
C THR A 159 12.74 -0.18 0.10
N THR A 160 13.83 -0.86 0.47
CA THR A 160 14.10 -1.24 1.87
C THR A 160 14.09 -0.04 2.82
N LYS A 161 14.53 1.13 2.34
CA LYS A 161 14.49 2.39 3.08
C LYS A 161 13.06 2.88 3.34
N GLU A 162 12.17 2.77 2.35
CA GLU A 162 10.77 3.16 2.49
C GLU A 162 10.02 2.29 3.51
N TYR A 163 10.42 1.03 3.70
CA TYR A 163 9.88 0.17 4.77
C TYR A 163 10.34 0.58 6.18
N GLY A 164 11.27 1.52 6.33
CA GLY A 164 11.81 1.92 7.63
C GLY A 164 12.80 0.92 8.22
N SER A 165 13.37 0.02 7.40
CA SER A 165 14.42 -0.92 7.78
C SER A 165 15.81 -0.29 7.61
N GLU A 166 16.13 0.73 8.42
CA GLU A 166 17.48 1.31 8.58
C GLU A 166 17.85 1.37 10.07
#